data_AF-A0A251QX33-F1
#
_entry.id   AF-A0A251QX33-F1
#
_cell.length_a   1.000
_cell.length_b   1.000
_cell.length_c   1.000
_cell.angle_alpha   90.00
_cell.angle_beta   90.00
_cell.angle_gamma   90.00
#
_symmetry.space_group_name_H-M   'P 1'
#
loop_
_entity.id
_entity.type
_entity.pdbx_description
1 polymer ?
#
loop_
_entity_poly.entity_id
_entity_poly.type
_entity_poly.pdbx_seq_one_letter_code
_entity_poly.pdbx_strand_id
1 'polypeptide(L)'
;MEASPRKPSERSRSREKLVGRVIWPATRGQNCPICLGALEPRSAAVLTSCNHAYCVRCIRKWSGLRRKCPLCNADFDSWFSYISLSSRSFHREILPPLDNTSSSRSFRLQQEEHPSRHVRNSERRRSRPLPWRRSFGRPGSVTPDVIAERKLQWRVSVYERRLQAVPSAPRSRLQVSVPINDGVKERILRRIEPWIRRELQALLGDRDPSIIVHVATSLFIASLENEGHVPSGQCDVRDDFLARLRPFLLDRTDMFWHELRCFAKSSFNMETYDAVVEYKRLRQM
;
A
#
# COMPACT_ATOMS: atom_id res chain seq x y z
N MET A 1 -48.42 -37.95 17.90
CA MET A 1 -48.20 -36.57 18.40
C MET A 1 -46.91 -36.06 17.78
N GLU A 2 -47.01 -35.50 16.58
CA GLU A 2 -45.87 -34.93 15.86
C GLU A 2 -45.56 -33.55 16.43
N ALA A 3 -44.39 -33.41 17.05
CA ALA A 3 -43.93 -32.15 17.61
C ALA A 3 -43.62 -31.18 16.48
N SER A 4 -44.47 -30.15 16.33
CA SER A 4 -44.31 -29.07 15.36
C SER A 4 -42.97 -28.34 15.56
N PRO A 5 -42.19 -28.06 14.50
CA PRO A 5 -40.89 -27.41 14.65
C PRO A 5 -41.08 -25.97 15.16
N ARG A 6 -40.49 -25.65 16.32
CA ARG A 6 -40.52 -24.30 16.88
C ARG A 6 -39.91 -23.30 15.90
N LYS A 7 -40.71 -22.34 15.43
CA LYS A 7 -40.25 -21.26 14.55
C LYS A 7 -39.13 -20.46 15.25
N PRO A 8 -37.97 -20.24 14.62
CA PRO A 8 -36.88 -19.50 15.25
C PRO A 8 -37.26 -18.04 15.48
N SER A 9 -36.87 -17.49 16.64
CA SER A 9 -37.15 -16.12 17.03
C SER A 9 -36.59 -15.10 16.02
N GLU A 10 -37.21 -13.92 15.93
CA GLU A 10 -36.87 -12.87 14.97
C GLU A 10 -35.41 -12.38 15.10
N ARG A 11 -34.88 -12.37 16.34
CA ARG A 11 -33.47 -12.12 16.65
C ARG A 11 -32.55 -13.23 16.13
N SER A 12 -32.97 -14.50 16.21
CA SER A 12 -32.21 -15.63 15.67
C SER A 12 -32.10 -15.54 14.15
N ARG A 13 -33.22 -15.30 13.46
CA ARG A 13 -33.26 -15.11 11.99
C ARG A 13 -32.39 -13.94 11.52
N SER A 14 -32.34 -12.84 12.28
CA SER A 14 -31.50 -11.68 11.96
C SER A 14 -30.00 -11.96 12.14
N ARG A 15 -29.61 -12.73 13.17
CA ARG A 15 -28.22 -13.17 13.38
C ARG A 15 -27.76 -14.13 12.29
N GLU A 16 -28.62 -15.06 11.86
CA GLU A 16 -28.29 -15.98 10.76
C GLU A 16 -28.06 -15.25 9.44
N LYS A 17 -28.90 -14.25 9.13
CA LYS A 17 -28.72 -13.39 7.94
C LYS A 17 -27.40 -12.62 7.99
N LEU A 18 -27.03 -12.07 9.15
CA LEU A 18 -25.77 -11.34 9.34
C LEU A 18 -24.55 -12.25 9.16
N VAL A 19 -24.57 -13.46 9.74
CA VAL A 19 -23.47 -14.43 9.58
C VAL A 19 -23.31 -14.85 8.13
N GLY A 20 -24.43 -15.22 7.46
CA GLY A 20 -24.40 -15.72 6.09
C GLY A 20 -24.07 -14.66 5.04
N ARG A 21 -24.64 -13.45 5.14
CA ARG A 21 -24.48 -12.41 4.11
C ARG A 21 -23.27 -11.51 4.31
N VAL A 22 -22.81 -11.35 5.55
CA VAL A 22 -21.82 -10.32 5.89
C VAL A 22 -20.53 -10.96 6.40
N ILE A 23 -20.62 -11.82 7.41
CA ILE A 23 -19.42 -12.34 8.08
C ILE A 23 -18.76 -13.46 7.26
N TRP A 24 -19.55 -14.33 6.63
CA TRP A 24 -19.04 -15.45 5.84
C TRP A 24 -18.23 -15.00 4.62
N PRO A 25 -18.71 -14.08 3.75
CA PRO A 25 -17.92 -13.63 2.60
C PRO A 25 -16.68 -12.85 3.01
N ALA A 26 -16.74 -12.13 4.14
CA ALA A 26 -15.65 -11.30 4.60
C ALA A 26 -14.49 -12.12 5.20
N THR A 27 -14.73 -13.35 5.66
CA THR A 27 -13.72 -14.15 6.39
C THR A 27 -13.26 -15.41 5.65
N ARG A 28 -14.10 -16.06 4.83
CA ARG A 28 -13.75 -17.34 4.22
C ARG A 28 -12.77 -17.19 3.06
N GLY A 29 -11.59 -17.78 3.19
CA GLY A 29 -10.56 -17.76 2.15
C GLY A 29 -9.96 -16.39 1.89
N GLN A 30 -10.14 -15.45 2.81
CA GLN A 30 -9.60 -14.10 2.72
C GLN A 30 -8.35 -13.95 3.58
N ASN A 31 -7.49 -13.01 3.21
CA ASN A 31 -6.30 -12.67 3.98
C ASN A 31 -6.52 -11.36 4.75
N CYS A 32 -5.93 -11.27 5.93
CA CYS A 32 -5.98 -10.07 6.74
C CYS A 32 -5.19 -8.94 6.05
N PRO A 33 -5.79 -7.78 5.72
CA PRO A 33 -5.08 -6.70 5.05
C PRO A 33 -3.93 -6.08 5.87
N ILE A 34 -3.88 -6.34 7.18
CA ILE A 34 -2.86 -5.79 8.09
C ILE A 34 -1.63 -6.70 8.18
N CYS A 35 -1.81 -8.01 8.36
CA CYS A 35 -0.70 -8.97 8.49
C CYS A 35 -0.48 -9.86 7.27
N LEU A 36 -1.39 -9.80 6.29
CA LEU A 36 -1.41 -10.61 5.07
C LEU A 36 -1.56 -12.13 5.28
N GLY A 37 -1.71 -12.59 6.53
CA GLY A 37 -2.00 -13.99 6.87
C GLY A 37 -3.46 -14.35 6.61
N ALA A 38 -3.74 -15.65 6.45
CA ALA A 38 -5.09 -16.16 6.27
C ALA A 38 -6.00 -15.79 7.45
N LEU A 39 -7.23 -15.36 7.16
CA LEU A 39 -8.23 -15.09 8.18
C LEU A 39 -8.86 -16.41 8.62
N GLU A 40 -8.62 -16.77 9.88
CA GLU A 40 -9.43 -17.81 10.52
C GLU A 40 -10.69 -17.16 11.12
N PRO A 41 -11.90 -17.69 10.83
CA PRO A 41 -13.14 -17.12 11.34
C PRO A 41 -13.16 -16.93 12.86
N ARG A 42 -12.59 -17.88 13.62
CA ARG A 42 -12.53 -17.80 15.10
C ARG A 42 -11.67 -16.64 15.61
N SER A 43 -10.65 -16.21 14.85
CA SER A 43 -9.74 -15.12 15.21
C SER A 43 -9.94 -13.87 14.34
N ALA A 44 -10.98 -13.87 13.51
CA ALA A 44 -11.35 -12.74 12.66
C ALA A 44 -12.21 -11.73 13.42
N ALA A 45 -12.00 -10.46 13.08
CA ALA A 45 -12.75 -9.31 13.52
C ALA A 45 -13.38 -8.66 12.29
N VAL A 46 -14.70 -8.57 12.26
CA VAL A 46 -15.45 -7.89 11.20
C VAL A 46 -15.99 -6.57 11.72
N LEU A 47 -15.55 -5.45 11.15
CA LEU A 47 -15.99 -4.12 11.59
C LEU A 47 -17.49 -3.92 11.35
N THR A 48 -18.22 -3.38 12.32
CA THR A 48 -19.69 -3.27 12.21
C THR A 48 -20.14 -2.17 11.27
N SER A 49 -19.30 -1.15 11.02
CA SER A 49 -19.65 0.00 10.19
C SER A 49 -19.42 -0.22 8.70
N CYS A 50 -18.43 -1.05 8.33
CA CYS A 50 -18.04 -1.25 6.94
C CYS A 50 -17.82 -2.73 6.56
N ASN A 51 -18.01 -3.66 7.49
CA ASN A 51 -17.93 -5.12 7.28
C ASN A 51 -16.61 -5.66 6.74
N HIS A 52 -15.55 -4.87 6.80
CA HIS A 52 -14.20 -5.33 6.46
C HIS A 52 -13.65 -6.24 7.57
N ALA A 53 -12.95 -7.30 7.18
CA ALA A 53 -12.41 -8.31 8.09
C ALA A 53 -10.90 -8.19 8.28
N TYR A 54 -10.45 -8.46 9.51
CA TYR A 54 -9.06 -8.45 9.95
C TYR A 54 -8.83 -9.53 11.00
N CYS A 55 -7.58 -9.86 11.34
CA CYS A 55 -7.34 -10.58 12.59
C CYS A 55 -7.69 -9.68 13.79
N VAL A 56 -8.34 -10.22 14.83
CA VAL A 56 -8.64 -9.51 16.09
C VAL A 56 -7.37 -8.83 16.64
N ARG A 57 -6.24 -9.53 16.66
CA ARG A 57 -4.95 -9.00 17.14
C ARG A 57 -4.48 -7.78 16.33
N CYS A 58 -4.70 -7.79 15.02
CA CYS A 58 -4.25 -6.73 14.12
C CYS A 58 -5.11 -5.48 14.27
N ILE A 59 -6.44 -5.64 14.19
CA ILE A 59 -7.35 -4.50 14.26
C ILE A 59 -7.40 -3.90 15.66
N ARG A 60 -7.19 -4.70 16.72
CA ARG A 60 -7.11 -4.18 18.09
C ARG A 60 -5.90 -3.25 18.27
N LYS A 61 -4.71 -3.65 17.80
CA LYS A 61 -3.52 -2.76 17.80
C LYS A 61 -3.77 -1.48 16.99
N TRP A 62 -4.41 -1.61 15.82
CA TRP A 62 -4.75 -0.46 14.98
C TRP A 62 -5.74 0.50 15.65
N SER A 63 -6.76 -0.04 16.32
CA SER A 63 -7.81 0.74 16.99
C SER A 63 -7.30 1.57 18.18
N GLY A 64 -6.16 1.19 18.76
CA GLY A 64 -5.46 1.98 19.78
C GLY A 64 -4.68 3.17 19.20
N LEU A 65 -4.39 3.15 17.89
CA LEU A 65 -3.75 4.25 17.18
C LEU A 65 -4.78 5.16 16.50
N ARG A 66 -5.74 4.57 15.77
CA ARG A 66 -6.75 5.29 14.97
C ARG A 66 -8.04 4.47 14.84
N ARG A 67 -9.19 5.09 15.12
CA ARG A 67 -10.54 4.48 14.94
C ARG A 67 -11.10 4.60 13.52
N LYS A 68 -10.24 4.42 12.51
CA LYS A 68 -10.62 4.44 11.09
C LYS A 68 -10.22 3.14 10.41
N CYS A 69 -11.12 2.57 9.62
CA CYS A 69 -10.91 1.31 8.90
C CYS A 69 -9.70 1.43 7.94
N PRO A 70 -8.73 0.49 7.99
CA PRO A 70 -7.58 0.49 7.09
C PRO A 70 -7.91 0.40 5.59
N LEU A 71 -9.05 -0.20 5.23
CA LEU A 71 -9.43 -0.42 3.83
C LEU A 71 -10.22 0.75 3.22
N CYS A 72 -11.19 1.30 3.97
CA CYS A 72 -12.10 2.33 3.45
C CYS A 72 -12.13 3.64 4.24
N ASN A 73 -11.32 3.76 5.30
CA ASN A 73 -11.24 4.96 6.15
C ASN A 73 -12.53 5.33 6.90
N ALA A 74 -13.53 4.44 6.92
CA ALA A 74 -14.76 4.59 7.71
C ALA A 74 -14.46 4.53 9.21
N ASP A 75 -15.11 5.39 10.00
CA ASP A 75 -15.00 5.34 11.45
C ASP A 75 -15.64 4.06 12.01
N PHE A 76 -15.04 3.50 13.06
CA PHE A 76 -15.59 2.32 13.73
C PHE A 76 -15.37 2.39 15.25
N ASP A 77 -16.38 1.95 15.98
CA ASP A 77 -16.42 1.88 17.44
C ASP A 77 -16.60 0.44 17.95
N SER A 78 -16.86 -0.50 17.06
CA SER A 78 -17.15 -1.88 17.40
C SER A 78 -16.87 -2.85 16.25
N TRP A 79 -16.67 -4.12 16.61
CA TRP A 79 -16.47 -5.22 15.66
C TRP A 79 -17.12 -6.51 16.16
N PHE A 80 -17.36 -7.44 15.25
CA PHE A 80 -17.74 -8.81 15.57
C PHE A 80 -16.50 -9.70 15.69
N SER A 81 -16.35 -10.44 16.78
CA SER A 81 -15.25 -11.37 17.08
C SER A 81 -15.76 -12.74 17.54
N TYR A 82 -14.85 -13.71 17.71
CA TYR A 82 -15.20 -15.10 18.09
C TYR A 82 -16.29 -15.69 17.19
N ILE A 83 -16.09 -15.57 15.88
CA ILE A 83 -17.08 -16.01 14.90
C ILE A 83 -17.01 -17.54 14.79
N SER A 84 -18.06 -18.20 15.26
CA SER A 84 -18.26 -19.63 15.04
C SER A 84 -19.23 -19.84 13.89
N LEU A 85 -18.68 -20.34 12.79
CA LEU A 85 -19.42 -20.59 11.54
C LEU A 85 -20.41 -21.75 11.65
N SER A 86 -20.12 -22.75 12.49
CA SER A 86 -20.99 -23.92 12.73
C SER A 86 -22.17 -23.60 13.63
N SER A 87 -21.96 -22.84 14.71
CA SER A 87 -23.00 -22.44 15.67
C SER A 87 -23.64 -21.08 15.36
N ARG A 88 -23.24 -20.42 14.26
CA ARG A 88 -23.69 -19.08 13.83
C ARG A 88 -23.65 -18.04 14.95
N SER A 89 -22.66 -18.18 15.83
CA SER A 89 -22.47 -17.31 17.00
C SER A 89 -21.30 -16.37 16.77
N PHE A 90 -21.39 -15.19 17.38
CA PHE A 90 -20.38 -14.14 17.33
C PHE A 90 -20.60 -13.21 18.51
N HIS A 91 -19.52 -12.58 18.96
CA HIS A 91 -19.54 -11.55 20.00
C HIS A 91 -19.36 -10.19 19.34
N ARG A 92 -20.21 -9.22 19.71
CA ARG A 92 -19.96 -7.82 19.36
C ARG A 92 -19.11 -7.22 20.48
N GLU A 93 -17.94 -6.73 20.12
CA GLU A 93 -17.04 -6.03 21.02
C GLU A 93 -17.15 -4.54 20.74
N ILE A 94 -17.53 -3.77 21.76
CA ILE A 94 -17.58 -2.31 21.71
C ILE A 94 -16.28 -1.80 22.32
N LEU A 95 -15.62 -0.90 21.61
CA LEU A 95 -14.35 -0.36 22.03
C LEU A 95 -14.57 0.84 22.95
N PRO A 96 -13.73 1.03 23.98
CA PRO A 96 -13.85 2.19 24.86
C PRO A 96 -13.69 3.50 24.07
N PRO A 97 -14.30 4.61 24.52
CA PRO A 97 -14.03 5.92 23.95
C PRO A 97 -12.53 6.21 23.98
N LEU A 98 -11.99 6.80 22.91
CA LEU A 98 -10.62 7.33 22.98
C LEU A 98 -10.68 8.58 23.86
N ASP A 99 -10.02 8.54 25.03
CA ASP A 99 -9.90 9.72 25.88
C ASP A 99 -9.19 10.83 25.09
N ASN A 100 -9.96 11.87 24.81
CA ASN A 100 -9.59 12.99 23.97
C ASN A 100 -9.27 14.18 24.89
N THR A 101 -8.08 14.21 25.51
CA THR A 101 -7.49 15.49 25.90
C THR A 101 -7.03 16.17 24.63
N SER A 102 -7.97 16.86 23.95
CA SER A 102 -7.80 18.11 23.18
C SER A 102 -8.98 18.33 22.22
N SER A 103 -10.07 18.85 22.79
CA SER A 103 -10.89 19.94 22.23
C SER A 103 -11.64 19.72 20.93
N SER A 104 -12.89 19.28 21.10
CA SER A 104 -14.05 19.62 20.27
C SER A 104 -14.25 21.15 20.23
N ARG A 105 -14.23 21.75 19.03
CA ARG A 105 -15.08 22.92 18.72
C ARG A 105 -15.60 22.79 17.29
N SER A 106 -16.86 22.42 17.21
CA SER A 106 -17.75 22.43 16.07
C SER A 106 -17.85 23.84 15.50
N PHE A 107 -17.61 24.05 14.20
CA PHE A 107 -18.17 25.21 13.48
C PHE A 107 -18.52 24.89 12.03
N ARG A 108 -19.65 25.51 11.67
CA ARG A 108 -20.55 25.41 10.52
C ARG A 108 -19.85 25.79 9.20
N LEU A 109 -20.19 25.08 8.12
CA LEU A 109 -19.87 25.43 6.74
C LEU A 109 -20.63 26.70 6.33
N GLN A 110 -19.92 27.74 5.93
CA GLN A 110 -20.37 28.73 4.94
C GLN A 110 -19.16 29.24 4.16
N GLN A 111 -19.40 29.47 2.87
CA GLN A 111 -18.49 29.89 1.79
C GLN A 111 -17.75 31.21 2.06
N GLU A 112 -16.73 31.42 1.21
CA GLU A 112 -16.20 32.69 0.67
C GLU A 112 -14.68 32.95 0.89
N GLU A 113 -14.00 33.00 -0.26
CA GLU A 113 -12.87 33.83 -0.72
C GLU A 113 -11.48 33.89 -0.03
N HIS A 114 -10.45 33.92 -0.90
CA HIS A 114 -9.00 34.13 -0.66
C HIS A 114 -8.68 35.63 -0.34
N PRO A 115 -7.44 36.10 0.05
CA PRO A 115 -6.11 35.46 0.02
C PRO A 115 -5.14 35.75 1.22
N SER A 116 -4.00 35.02 1.20
CA SER A 116 -2.63 35.42 1.60
C SER A 116 -2.06 35.23 3.03
N ARG A 117 -0.90 34.54 3.02
CA ARG A 117 0.31 34.62 3.86
C ARG A 117 0.35 33.98 5.26
N HIS A 118 1.00 32.80 5.22
CA HIS A 118 2.05 32.30 6.09
C HIS A 118 1.76 31.93 7.56
N VAL A 119 2.30 30.75 7.87
CA VAL A 119 2.61 30.14 9.16
C VAL A 119 1.55 29.14 9.68
N ARG A 120 2.02 27.89 9.89
CA ARG A 120 1.36 26.67 10.46
C ARG A 120 0.95 25.58 9.47
N ASN A 121 1.87 25.17 8.58
CA ASN A 121 1.62 24.11 7.59
C ASN A 121 2.41 22.80 7.79
N SER A 122 2.74 22.44 9.04
CA SER A 122 3.52 21.24 9.37
C SER A 122 2.66 20.03 9.79
N GLU A 123 1.48 20.22 10.40
CA GLU A 123 0.74 19.10 11.03
C GLU A 123 -0.48 18.58 10.25
N ARG A 124 -0.97 19.30 9.23
CA ARG A 124 -2.11 18.87 8.38
C ARG A 124 -1.76 17.94 7.21
N ARG A 125 -0.50 17.49 7.07
CA ARG A 125 -0.03 16.68 5.93
C ARG A 125 -0.40 15.19 5.96
N ARG A 126 -1.11 14.72 7.00
CA ARG A 126 -1.49 13.30 7.17
C ARG A 126 -2.84 12.91 6.56
N SER A 127 -3.66 13.89 6.14
CA SER A 127 -5.01 13.63 5.60
C SER A 127 -5.23 14.22 4.21
N ARG A 128 -4.20 14.81 3.58
CA ARG A 128 -4.32 15.27 2.20
C ARG A 128 -4.28 14.02 1.32
N PRO A 129 -5.33 13.74 0.51
CA PRO A 129 -5.24 12.72 -0.54
C PRO A 129 -3.92 12.94 -1.27
N LEU A 130 -3.19 11.85 -1.50
CA LEU A 130 -2.01 11.96 -2.36
C LEU A 130 -2.50 12.59 -3.66
N PRO A 131 -1.86 13.66 -4.15
CA PRO A 131 -2.30 14.31 -5.37
C PRO A 131 -2.23 13.23 -6.45
N TRP A 132 -3.40 12.75 -6.86
CA TRP A 132 -3.50 11.78 -7.92
C TRP A 132 -3.14 12.52 -9.19
N ARG A 133 -1.88 12.37 -9.63
CA ARG A 133 -1.31 13.15 -10.73
C ARG A 133 -1.67 12.54 -12.07
N ARG A 134 -1.90 11.22 -12.13
CA ARG A 134 -2.03 10.48 -13.40
C ARG A 134 -3.03 9.34 -13.31
N SER A 135 -3.93 9.23 -14.28
CA SER A 135 -4.80 8.08 -14.51
C SER A 135 -4.61 7.58 -15.94
N PHE A 136 -4.62 6.26 -16.14
CA PHE A 136 -4.40 5.62 -17.45
C PHE A 136 -5.68 5.03 -18.06
N GLY A 137 -6.83 5.26 -17.40
CA GLY A 137 -8.16 4.80 -17.81
C GLY A 137 -9.07 4.57 -16.60
N ARG A 138 -10.39 4.45 -16.84
CA ARG A 138 -11.34 3.97 -15.83
C ARG A 138 -11.48 2.45 -15.93
N PRO A 139 -11.45 1.71 -14.81
CA PRO A 139 -11.79 0.29 -14.81
C PRO A 139 -13.15 0.06 -15.49
N GLY A 140 -13.20 -0.87 -16.45
CA GLY A 140 -14.41 -1.21 -17.20
C GLY A 140 -14.67 -0.41 -18.49
N SER A 141 -13.94 0.69 -18.72
CA SER A 141 -14.08 1.49 -19.96
C SER A 141 -13.12 1.07 -21.08
N VAL A 142 -12.01 0.41 -20.73
CA VAL A 142 -10.91 0.08 -21.63
C VAL A 142 -10.35 -1.28 -21.22
N THR A 143 -9.88 -2.08 -22.18
CA THR A 143 -9.25 -3.37 -21.89
C THR A 143 -7.96 -3.19 -21.08
N PRO A 144 -7.59 -4.15 -20.22
CA PRO A 144 -6.36 -4.08 -19.43
C PRO A 144 -5.10 -3.87 -20.28
N ASP A 145 -5.05 -4.48 -21.47
CA ASP A 145 -3.90 -4.41 -22.37
C ASP A 145 -3.65 -2.99 -22.88
N VAL A 146 -4.72 -2.26 -23.23
CA VAL A 146 -4.60 -0.87 -23.68
C VAL A 146 -4.15 0.04 -22.53
N ILE A 147 -4.58 -0.24 -21.30
CA ILE A 147 -4.10 0.50 -20.11
C ILE A 147 -2.61 0.20 -19.87
N ALA A 148 -2.18 -1.06 -20.02
CA ALA A 148 -0.78 -1.46 -19.88
C ALA A 148 0.11 -0.78 -20.94
N GLU A 149 -0.33 -0.75 -22.19
CA GLU A 149 0.37 -0.06 -23.28
C GLU A 149 0.50 1.45 -22.99
N ARG A 150 -0.60 2.11 -22.58
CA ARG A 150 -0.57 3.53 -22.20
C ARG A 150 0.39 3.82 -21.05
N LYS A 151 0.45 2.93 -20.05
CA LYS A 151 1.42 3.03 -18.96
C LYS A 151 2.84 2.90 -19.48
N LEU A 152 3.11 1.93 -20.35
CA LEU A 152 4.42 1.71 -20.93
C LEU A 152 4.89 2.92 -21.74
N GLN A 153 4.04 3.43 -22.63
CA GLN A 153 4.30 4.65 -23.41
C GLN A 153 4.58 5.86 -22.51
N TRP A 154 3.83 5.99 -21.41
CA TRP A 154 4.10 7.02 -20.43
C TRP A 154 5.48 6.83 -19.77
N ARG A 155 5.87 5.60 -19.41
CA ARG A 155 7.22 5.32 -18.87
C ARG A 155 8.32 5.66 -19.86
N VAL A 156 8.17 5.32 -21.14
CA VAL A 156 9.10 5.73 -22.21
C VAL A 156 9.30 7.26 -22.17
N SER A 157 8.19 8.01 -22.09
CA SER A 157 8.25 9.48 -22.04
C SER A 157 8.96 10.05 -20.80
N VAL A 158 8.96 9.34 -19.67
CA VAL A 158 9.68 9.73 -18.46
C VAL A 158 11.18 9.72 -18.72
N TYR A 159 11.67 8.68 -19.41
CA TYR A 159 13.09 8.56 -19.74
C TYR A 159 13.53 9.54 -20.81
N GLU A 160 12.77 9.67 -21.90
CA GLU A 160 13.06 10.62 -22.98
C GLU A 160 13.13 12.06 -22.51
N ARG A 161 12.22 12.45 -21.60
CA ARG A 161 12.16 13.81 -21.06
C ARG A 161 13.10 14.04 -19.87
N ARG A 162 13.92 13.04 -19.51
CA ARG A 162 14.86 13.05 -18.37
C ARG A 162 14.19 13.51 -17.07
N LEU A 163 13.04 12.91 -16.78
CA LEU A 163 12.26 13.19 -15.59
C LEU A 163 12.75 12.34 -14.44
N GLN A 164 13.40 12.96 -13.46
CA GLN A 164 13.89 12.27 -12.28
C GLN A 164 12.84 12.26 -11.17
N ALA A 165 12.56 11.08 -10.61
CA ALA A 165 11.64 10.93 -9.50
C ALA A 165 12.16 11.68 -8.25
N VAL A 166 11.26 12.42 -7.60
CA VAL A 166 11.53 13.07 -6.33
C VAL A 166 11.28 12.05 -5.21
N PRO A 167 12.29 11.74 -4.36
CA PRO A 167 12.09 10.83 -3.25
C PRO A 167 10.93 11.29 -2.37
N SER A 168 9.91 10.44 -2.21
CA SER A 168 8.84 10.75 -1.27
C SER A 168 9.43 10.79 0.13
N ALA A 169 9.33 11.93 0.82
CA ALA A 169 9.79 12.06 2.19
C ALA A 169 9.28 10.87 3.02
N PRO A 170 10.13 10.23 3.84
CA PRO A 170 9.70 9.08 4.62
C PRO A 170 8.55 9.52 5.54
N ARG A 171 7.31 9.18 5.18
CA ARG A 171 6.14 9.44 6.01
C ARG A 171 6.10 8.56 7.26
N SER A 172 7.13 7.73 7.45
CA SER A 172 7.37 6.96 8.65
C SER A 172 8.82 7.14 9.09
N ARG A 173 9.02 7.79 10.24
CA ARG A 173 10.20 7.60 11.10
C ARG A 173 10.18 6.17 11.66
N LEU A 174 10.26 5.19 10.79
CA LEU A 174 10.73 3.87 11.12
C LEU A 174 11.96 3.62 10.23
N GLN A 175 13.00 4.43 10.45
CA GLN A 175 14.35 3.88 10.42
C GLN A 175 14.48 2.98 11.65
N VAL A 176 13.73 1.88 11.67
CA VAL A 176 14.17 0.72 12.41
C VAL A 176 15.00 0.00 11.37
N SER A 177 16.32 0.07 11.55
CA SER A 177 17.28 -0.84 10.93
C SER A 177 16.94 -2.25 11.37
N VAL A 178 15.85 -2.80 10.84
CA VAL A 178 15.52 -4.22 11.00
C VAL A 178 16.55 -4.97 10.16
N PRO A 179 17.30 -5.92 10.75
CA PRO A 179 18.18 -6.78 9.98
C PRO A 179 17.38 -7.38 8.83
N ILE A 180 17.86 -7.20 7.61
CA ILE A 180 17.16 -7.66 6.42
C ILE A 180 17.23 -9.18 6.40
N ASN A 181 16.22 -9.85 6.98
CA ASN A 181 16.08 -11.30 6.90
C ASN A 181 15.61 -11.72 5.50
N ASP A 182 15.80 -13.00 5.15
CA ASP A 182 15.47 -13.49 3.81
C ASP A 182 13.98 -13.34 3.46
N GLY A 183 13.09 -13.37 4.46
CA GLY A 183 11.65 -13.10 4.26
C GLY A 183 11.35 -11.64 3.87
N VAL A 184 12.11 -10.67 4.39
CA VAL A 184 12.00 -9.26 3.99
C VAL A 184 12.61 -9.06 2.60
N LYS A 185 13.73 -9.73 2.27
CA LYS A 185 14.33 -9.70 0.93
C LYS A 185 13.34 -10.20 -0.12
N GLU A 186 12.74 -11.36 0.12
CA GLU A 186 11.76 -11.98 -0.78
C GLU A 186 10.54 -11.06 -1.00
N ARG A 187 10.06 -10.40 0.05
CA ARG A 187 8.96 -9.44 -0.07
C ARG A 187 9.35 -8.21 -0.89
N ILE A 188 10.59 -7.74 -0.77
CA ILE A 188 11.10 -6.63 -1.58
C ILE A 188 11.23 -7.09 -3.05
N LEU A 189 11.80 -8.27 -3.30
CA LEU A 189 11.95 -8.87 -4.63
C LEU A 189 10.62 -8.95 -5.38
N ARG A 190 9.61 -9.58 -4.79
CA ARG A 190 8.26 -9.70 -5.39
C ARG A 190 7.64 -8.37 -5.76
N ARG A 191 8.04 -7.28 -5.10
CA ARG A 191 7.55 -5.94 -5.37
C ARG A 191 8.36 -5.22 -6.44
N ILE A 192 9.69 -5.31 -6.40
CA ILE A 192 10.56 -4.60 -7.33
C ILE A 192 10.68 -5.30 -8.68
N GLU A 193 10.60 -6.64 -8.74
CA GLU A 193 10.74 -7.40 -9.99
C GLU A 193 9.74 -6.97 -11.08
N PRO A 194 8.42 -6.91 -10.82
CA PRO A 194 7.48 -6.47 -11.85
C PRO A 194 7.71 -4.99 -12.25
N TRP A 195 8.21 -4.16 -11.34
CA TRP A 195 8.57 -2.77 -11.64
C TRP A 195 9.78 -2.73 -12.57
N ILE A 196 10.84 -3.46 -12.25
CA ILE A 196 12.06 -3.56 -13.06
C ILE A 196 11.71 -4.07 -14.46
N ARG A 197 10.88 -5.12 -14.58
CA ARG A 197 10.44 -5.65 -15.87
C ARG A 197 9.80 -4.58 -16.74
N ARG A 198 8.84 -3.83 -16.21
CA ARG A 198 8.16 -2.74 -16.94
C ARG A 198 9.13 -1.65 -17.37
N GLU A 199 10.02 -1.23 -16.48
CA GLU A 199 11.00 -0.17 -16.80
C GLU A 199 11.98 -0.61 -17.87
N LEU A 200 12.44 -1.86 -17.82
CA LEU A 200 13.31 -2.41 -18.85
C LEU A 200 12.58 -2.56 -20.19
N GLN A 201 11.30 -2.94 -20.20
CA GLN A 201 10.47 -2.90 -21.41
C GLN A 201 10.39 -1.48 -21.98
N ALA A 202 10.23 -0.45 -21.13
CA ALA A 202 10.18 0.95 -21.56
C ALA A 202 11.55 1.48 -22.03
N LEU A 203 12.65 0.98 -21.46
CA LEU A 203 14.00 1.44 -21.76
C LEU A 203 14.59 0.79 -23.01
N LEU A 204 14.38 -0.52 -23.15
CA LEU A 204 15.00 -1.36 -24.19
C LEU A 204 14.07 -1.60 -25.38
N GLY A 205 12.76 -1.45 -25.20
CA GLY A 205 11.76 -1.85 -26.21
C GLY A 205 11.64 -3.36 -26.40
N ASP A 206 12.34 -4.15 -25.58
CA ASP A 206 12.27 -5.61 -25.60
C ASP A 206 10.97 -6.09 -24.93
N ARG A 207 10.31 -7.08 -25.52
CA ARG A 207 9.11 -7.71 -24.96
C ARG A 207 9.43 -8.58 -23.75
N ASP A 208 10.62 -9.18 -23.71
CA ASP A 208 11.05 -10.05 -22.61
C ASP A 208 12.47 -9.74 -22.10
N PRO A 209 12.64 -8.71 -21.25
CA PRO A 209 13.94 -8.36 -20.69
C PRO A 209 14.36 -9.26 -19.50
N SER A 210 13.90 -10.51 -19.41
CA SER A 210 14.05 -11.36 -18.22
C SER A 210 15.49 -11.53 -17.73
N ILE A 211 16.47 -11.60 -18.64
CA ILE A 211 17.90 -11.70 -18.28
C ILE A 211 18.33 -10.44 -17.51
N ILE A 212 18.01 -9.26 -18.04
CA ILE A 212 18.41 -7.98 -17.46
C ILE A 212 17.59 -7.70 -16.18
N VAL A 213 16.34 -8.17 -16.11
CA VAL A 213 15.54 -8.17 -14.88
C VAL A 213 16.29 -8.92 -13.78
N HIS A 214 16.73 -10.15 -14.06
CA HIS A 214 17.45 -10.97 -13.09
C HIS A 214 18.74 -10.29 -12.61
N VAL A 215 19.52 -9.72 -13.54
CA VAL A 215 20.74 -8.95 -13.21
C VAL A 215 20.41 -7.77 -12.29
N ALA A 216 19.40 -6.96 -12.65
CA ALA A 216 19.01 -5.79 -11.86
C ALA A 216 18.47 -6.17 -10.48
N THR A 217 17.67 -7.24 -10.35
CA THR A 217 17.17 -7.72 -9.06
C THR A 217 18.30 -8.22 -8.16
N SER A 218 19.23 -9.00 -8.72
CA SER A 218 20.37 -9.56 -7.97
C SER A 218 21.29 -8.45 -7.47
N LEU A 219 21.58 -7.45 -8.32
CA LEU A 219 22.36 -6.26 -7.92
C LEU A 219 21.65 -5.44 -6.84
N PHE A 220 20.32 -5.32 -6.91
CA PHE A 220 19.57 -4.59 -5.91
C PHE A 220 19.62 -5.28 -4.54
N ILE A 221 19.51 -6.62 -4.49
CA ILE A 221 19.64 -7.37 -3.23
C ILE A 221 21.06 -7.29 -2.67
N ALA A 222 22.08 -7.46 -3.51
CA ALA A 222 23.47 -7.26 -3.08
C ALA A 222 23.69 -5.84 -2.50
N SER A 223 23.06 -4.83 -3.11
CA SER A 223 23.10 -3.46 -2.58
C SER A 223 22.42 -3.32 -1.22
N LEU A 224 21.37 -4.10 -0.90
CA LEU A 224 20.71 -4.06 0.40
C LEU A 224 21.54 -4.72 1.50
N GLU A 225 22.25 -5.79 1.18
CA GLU A 225 23.12 -6.50 2.12
C GLU A 225 24.32 -5.64 2.52
N ASN A 226 24.86 -4.87 1.58
CA ASN A 226 26.00 -3.98 1.82
C ASN A 226 25.64 -2.69 2.58
N GLU A 227 24.36 -2.26 2.59
CA GLU A 227 23.91 -1.07 3.35
C GLU A 227 23.92 -1.31 4.88
N GLY A 228 24.09 -2.54 5.35
CA GLY A 228 24.22 -2.90 6.77
C GLY A 228 25.64 -2.76 7.35
N HIS A 229 26.64 -2.46 6.51
CA HIS A 229 28.06 -2.44 6.90
C HIS A 229 28.80 -1.33 6.14
N VAL A 230 28.62 -0.05 6.50
CA VAL A 230 29.36 1.03 5.84
C VAL A 230 30.05 1.97 6.85
N PRO A 231 31.38 1.86 7.01
CA PRO A 231 32.24 2.96 7.43
C PRO A 231 32.16 4.09 6.38
N SER A 232 31.99 5.31 6.85
CA SER A 232 31.78 6.52 6.07
C SER A 232 32.89 6.77 5.02
N GLY A 233 32.68 6.36 3.76
CA GLY A 233 33.55 6.78 2.65
C GLY A 233 33.54 5.88 1.41
N GLN A 234 32.41 5.71 0.71
CA GLN A 234 32.40 4.95 -0.56
C GLN A 234 31.49 5.58 -1.62
N CYS A 235 32.07 6.42 -2.49
CA CYS A 235 31.49 6.71 -3.82
C CYS A 235 31.74 5.55 -4.81
N ASP A 236 32.72 4.69 -4.53
CA ASP A 236 33.26 3.67 -5.45
C ASP A 236 32.32 2.46 -5.63
N VAL A 237 31.74 1.96 -4.53
CA VAL A 237 30.85 0.78 -4.56
C VAL A 237 29.55 1.03 -5.33
N ARG A 238 29.04 2.27 -5.33
CA ARG A 238 27.87 2.65 -6.13
C ARG A 238 28.15 2.54 -7.63
N ASP A 239 29.37 2.87 -8.05
CA ASP A 239 29.74 2.86 -9.46
C ASP A 239 29.91 1.44 -9.99
N ASP A 240 30.43 0.51 -9.16
CA ASP A 240 30.55 -0.93 -9.50
C ASP A 240 29.19 -1.58 -9.82
N PHE A 241 28.15 -1.28 -9.04
CA PHE A 241 26.82 -1.82 -9.30
C PHE A 241 26.21 -1.30 -10.61
N LEU A 242 26.43 -0.01 -10.90
CA LEU A 242 25.91 0.62 -12.11
C LEU A 242 26.69 0.18 -13.35
N ALA A 243 27.99 -0.13 -13.21
CA ALA A 243 28.85 -0.58 -14.31
C ALA A 243 28.30 -1.82 -15.03
N ARG A 244 27.63 -2.74 -14.32
CA ARG A 244 27.01 -3.94 -14.91
C ARG A 244 25.73 -3.66 -15.69
N LEU A 245 25.02 -2.57 -15.39
CA LEU A 245 23.78 -2.16 -16.07
C LEU A 245 24.02 -1.13 -17.19
N ARG A 246 25.10 -0.35 -17.09
CA ARG A 246 25.49 0.68 -18.09
C ARG A 246 25.57 0.18 -19.53
N PRO A 247 26.08 -1.03 -19.84
CA PRO A 247 26.10 -1.52 -21.21
C PRO A 247 24.72 -1.65 -21.85
N PHE A 248 23.68 -1.85 -21.04
CA PHE A 248 22.31 -2.04 -21.51
C PHE A 248 21.49 -0.74 -21.48
N LEU A 249 21.63 0.04 -20.41
CA LEU A 249 20.78 1.21 -20.14
C LEU A 249 21.48 2.55 -20.45
N LEU A 250 22.77 2.52 -20.77
CA LEU A 250 23.59 3.67 -21.16
C LEU A 250 23.45 4.83 -20.15
N ASP A 251 23.19 6.04 -20.63
CA ASP A 251 23.00 7.26 -19.85
C ASP A 251 21.71 7.29 -19.03
N ARG A 252 20.82 6.30 -19.23
CA ARG A 252 19.57 6.14 -18.47
C ARG A 252 19.75 5.32 -17.20
N THR A 253 20.90 4.66 -17.02
CA THR A 253 21.20 3.76 -15.89
C THR A 253 21.01 4.46 -14.54
N ASP A 254 21.57 5.67 -14.39
CA ASP A 254 21.48 6.44 -13.14
C ASP A 254 20.04 6.82 -12.79
N MET A 255 19.23 7.17 -13.80
CA MET A 255 17.84 7.54 -13.59
C MET A 255 16.96 6.33 -13.25
N PHE A 256 17.18 5.22 -13.94
CA PHE A 256 16.57 3.92 -13.64
C PHE A 256 16.86 3.51 -12.18
N TRP A 257 18.13 3.51 -11.79
CA TRP A 257 18.54 3.07 -10.47
C TRP A 257 18.07 4.00 -9.35
N HIS A 258 18.09 5.32 -9.59
CA HIS A 258 17.56 6.31 -8.66
C HIS A 258 16.06 6.10 -8.41
N GLU A 259 15.27 5.89 -9.47
CA GLU A 259 13.84 5.66 -9.31
C GLU A 259 13.53 4.30 -8.68
N LEU A 260 14.31 3.25 -9.01
CA LEU A 260 14.22 1.94 -8.35
C LEU A 260 14.38 2.08 -6.84
N ARG A 261 15.37 2.84 -6.38
CA ARG A 261 15.57 3.15 -4.95
C ARG A 261 14.40 3.93 -4.35
N CYS A 262 13.86 4.90 -5.08
CA CYS A 262 12.69 5.67 -4.63
C CYS A 262 11.47 4.77 -4.44
N PHE A 263 11.20 3.90 -5.41
CA PHE A 263 10.10 2.95 -5.35
C PHE A 263 10.31 1.93 -4.21
N ALA A 264 11.50 1.32 -4.13
CA ALA A 264 11.83 0.32 -3.12
C ALA A 264 11.77 0.87 -1.68
N LYS A 265 12.07 2.16 -1.47
CA LYS A 265 11.92 2.83 -0.17
C LYS A 265 10.48 3.28 0.12
N SER A 266 9.64 3.41 -0.90
CA SER A 266 8.22 3.73 -0.73
C SER A 266 7.45 2.52 -0.20
N SER A 267 6.31 2.72 0.47
CA SER A 267 5.39 1.66 0.86
C SER A 267 4.26 1.42 -0.17
N PHE A 268 4.40 1.96 -1.38
CA PHE A 268 3.35 1.93 -2.40
C PHE A 268 3.44 0.68 -3.29
N ASN A 269 2.29 0.18 -3.76
CA ASN A 269 2.27 -0.71 -4.93
C ASN A 269 2.55 0.11 -6.21
N MET A 270 2.74 -0.57 -7.33
CA MET A 270 3.14 0.08 -8.58
C MET A 270 2.10 1.11 -9.06
N GLU A 271 0.82 0.77 -8.99
CA GLU A 271 -0.28 1.64 -9.42
C GLU A 271 -0.34 2.91 -8.58
N THR A 272 -0.23 2.77 -7.26
CA THR A 272 -0.23 3.91 -6.34
C THR A 272 1.02 4.75 -6.54
N TYR A 273 2.18 4.12 -6.73
CA TYR A 273 3.43 4.82 -6.98
C TYR A 273 3.33 5.69 -8.23
N ASP A 274 2.92 5.14 -9.37
CA ASP A 274 2.77 5.87 -10.64
C ASP A 274 1.77 7.03 -10.53
N ALA A 275 0.69 6.84 -9.75
CA ALA A 275 -0.33 7.86 -9.58
C ALA A 275 0.15 9.06 -8.75
N VAL A 276 1.12 8.89 -7.86
CA VAL A 276 1.48 9.89 -6.84
C VAL A 276 2.90 10.42 -6.95
N VAL A 277 3.78 9.69 -7.63
CA VAL A 277 5.18 10.04 -7.84
C VAL A 277 5.30 11.42 -8.49
N GLU A 278 6.23 12.20 -7.97
CA GLU A 278 6.54 13.53 -8.48
C GLU A 278 7.83 13.47 -9.26
N TYR A 279 7.86 14.16 -10.41
CA TYR A 279 9.05 14.25 -11.24
C TYR A 279 9.53 15.69 -11.34
N LYS A 280 10.85 15.85 -11.28
CA LYS A 280 11.53 17.08 -11.66
C LYS A 280 12.32 16.84 -12.95
N ARG A 281 12.35 17.84 -13.83
CA ARG A 281 13.19 17.78 -15.04
C ARG A 281 14.64 17.98 -14.63
N LEU A 282 15.52 17.07 -15.01
CA LEU A 282 16.95 17.31 -14.89
C LEU A 282 17.34 18.41 -15.88
N ARG A 283 17.84 19.54 -15.36
CA ARG A 283 18.44 20.58 -16.20
C ARG A 283 19.76 20.03 -16.73
N GLN A 284 19.97 20.11 -18.04
CA GLN A 284 21.28 19.86 -18.64
C GLN A 284 22.25 20.88 -18.02
N MET A 285 23.34 20.39 -17.44
CA MET A 285 24.56 21.17 -17.27
C MET A 285 25.35 21.12 -18.56
#